data_AF-A0A2V8D772-F1
#
_entry.id   AF-A0A2V8D772-F1
#
_cell.length_a   1.000
_cell.length_b   1.000
_cell.length_c   1.000
_cell.angle_alpha   90.00
_cell.angle_beta   90.00
_cell.angle_gamma   90.00
#
_symmetry.space_group_name_H-M   'P 1'
#
loop_
_entity.id
_entity.type
_entity.pdbx_description
1 polymer ?
#
loop_
_entity_poly.entity_id
_entity_poly.type
_entity_poly.pdbx_seq_one_letter_code
_entity_poly.pdbx_strand_id
1 'polypeptide(L)'
;MGFVYTAHMTVTCKESLWPRMLSALVVSVVIGAGLPMAARAGAQAPTPAPDPSDIADGMRLYQQKGDCQACHGWAGDGRKMDSQMPDGSNLRETRLDRARLIMTIKCGRPGTGMPAFDKFAYTDGRCYGMKQADLKSPMPDPPATLQQREIERVADFLFQKVVGKGPMDRAKCIEYWGSEVEACREFK
;
A
#
# COMPACT_ATOMS: atom_id res chain seq x y z
N MET A 1 -4.00 61.40 -45.73
CA MET A 1 -5.39 61.16 -45.27
C MET A 1 -5.37 59.87 -44.46
N GLY A 2 -5.36 59.90 -43.12
CA GLY A 2 -6.55 59.89 -42.24
C GLY A 2 -7.08 58.44 -42.16
N PHE A 3 -7.21 57.73 -41.03
CA PHE A 3 -7.50 58.10 -39.64
C PHE A 3 -6.97 56.98 -38.71
N VAL A 4 -6.61 57.35 -37.48
CA VAL A 4 -6.28 56.47 -36.35
C VAL A 4 -7.58 56.05 -35.67
N TYR A 5 -7.76 54.77 -35.29
CA TYR A 5 -8.71 54.38 -34.25
C TYR A 5 -8.26 53.11 -33.50
N THR A 6 -8.01 53.29 -32.20
CA THR A 6 -7.88 52.28 -31.14
C THR A 6 -9.24 51.96 -30.54
N ALA A 7 -9.53 50.70 -30.18
CA ALA A 7 -10.43 50.26 -29.09
C ALA A 7 -10.55 48.72 -29.11
N HIS A 8 -10.02 48.00 -28.12
CA HIS A 8 -10.64 47.57 -26.84
C HIS A 8 -11.11 46.10 -26.86
N MET A 9 -10.49 45.31 -26.00
CA MET A 9 -10.86 43.93 -25.62
C MET A 9 -12.20 43.91 -24.90
N THR A 10 -13.05 42.94 -25.22
CA THR A 10 -14.05 42.42 -24.27
C THR A 10 -14.11 40.90 -24.39
N VAL A 11 -13.66 40.22 -23.33
CA VAL A 11 -13.88 38.79 -23.09
C VAL A 11 -15.35 38.61 -22.72
N THR A 12 -16.12 37.92 -23.56
CA THR A 12 -17.50 37.53 -23.23
C THR A 12 -17.50 36.09 -22.76
N CYS A 13 -17.75 35.90 -21.46
CA CYS A 13 -18.04 34.61 -20.84
C CYS A 13 -19.35 34.07 -21.42
N LYS A 14 -19.31 32.85 -21.98
CA LYS A 14 -20.45 32.18 -22.62
C LYS A 14 -21.31 31.54 -21.52
N GLU A 15 -22.36 32.26 -21.10
CA GLU A 15 -23.35 31.78 -20.15
C GLU A 15 -24.17 30.65 -20.79
N SER A 16 -24.11 29.46 -20.18
CA SER A 16 -24.87 28.27 -20.59
C SER A 16 -26.29 28.36 -20.03
N LEU A 17 -27.24 28.56 -20.94
CA LEU A 17 -28.69 28.58 -20.70
C LEU A 17 -29.19 27.18 -20.35
N TRP A 18 -29.61 26.97 -19.10
CA TRP A 18 -30.56 25.92 -18.74
C TRP A 18 -31.85 26.58 -18.22
N PRO A 19 -33.03 26.29 -18.79
CA PRO A 19 -34.28 26.92 -18.39
C PRO A 19 -34.72 26.48 -17.00
N ARG A 20 -34.95 27.47 -16.14
CA ARG A 20 -35.63 27.33 -14.85
C ARG A 20 -37.11 27.04 -15.09
N MET A 21 -37.54 25.79 -14.91
CA MET A 21 -38.96 25.47 -14.78
C MET A 21 -39.41 25.75 -13.34
N LEU A 22 -40.14 26.85 -13.17
CA LEU A 22 -40.96 27.15 -12.01
C LEU A 22 -42.24 26.30 -12.11
N SER A 23 -42.44 25.36 -11.19
CA SER A 23 -43.73 24.70 -10.99
C SER A 23 -44.11 24.76 -9.51
N ALA A 24 -45.39 25.06 -9.32
CA ALA A 24 -46.02 25.55 -8.11
C ALA A 24 -45.83 24.67 -6.85
N LEU A 25 -45.63 25.36 -5.73
CA LEU A 25 -45.74 24.84 -4.37
C LEU A 25 -47.19 24.44 -4.08
N VAL A 26 -47.44 23.14 -3.97
CA VAL A 26 -48.56 22.61 -3.19
C VAL A 26 -48.02 22.35 -1.78
N VAL A 27 -48.33 23.25 -0.83
CA VAL A 27 -47.98 23.05 0.58
C VAL A 27 -49.00 22.11 1.19
N SER A 28 -48.71 20.80 1.13
CA SER A 28 -49.35 19.83 1.99
C SER A 28 -48.70 19.90 3.37
N VAL A 29 -49.40 20.50 4.34
CA VAL A 29 -49.01 20.43 5.75
C VAL A 29 -49.23 18.99 6.21
N VAL A 30 -48.17 18.18 6.15
CA VAL A 30 -48.14 16.87 6.79
C VAL A 30 -47.59 17.09 8.20
N ILE A 31 -48.44 17.03 9.21
CA ILE A 31 -48.02 16.96 10.62
C ILE A 31 -47.46 15.55 10.84
N GLY A 32 -46.24 15.32 10.35
CA GLY A 32 -45.46 14.13 10.68
C GLY A 32 -44.77 14.38 12.02
N ALA A 33 -45.11 13.60 13.03
CA ALA A 33 -44.35 13.52 14.28
C ALA A 33 -42.90 13.13 13.94
N GLY A 34 -42.01 14.12 13.88
CA GLY A 34 -40.60 13.92 13.59
C GLY A 34 -39.92 13.22 14.75
N LEU A 35 -39.69 11.91 14.64
CA LEU A 35 -38.70 11.23 15.46
C LEU A 35 -37.32 11.78 15.07
N PRO A 36 -36.49 12.24 16.02
CA PRO A 36 -35.12 12.64 15.70
C PRO A 36 -34.34 11.39 15.26
N MET A 37 -33.88 11.39 14.01
CA MET A 37 -32.93 10.40 13.51
C MET A 37 -31.57 10.69 14.17
N ALA A 38 -31.34 10.09 15.33
CA ALA A 38 -30.03 10.09 15.97
C ALA A 38 -29.03 9.40 15.03
N ALA A 39 -28.08 10.17 14.49
CA ALA A 39 -26.95 9.64 13.74
C ALA A 39 -26.17 8.69 14.67
N ARG A 40 -26.27 7.39 14.39
CA ARG A 40 -25.40 6.41 15.04
C ARG A 40 -23.99 6.61 14.48
N ALA A 41 -23.17 7.36 15.21
CA ALA A 41 -21.73 7.23 15.11
C ALA A 41 -21.38 5.79 15.49
N GLY A 42 -21.22 4.93 14.49
CA GLY A 42 -20.72 3.58 14.69
C GLY A 42 -19.31 3.70 15.23
N ALA A 43 -19.12 3.47 16.52
CA ALA A 43 -17.81 3.23 17.09
C ALA A 43 -17.25 1.99 16.39
N GLN A 44 -16.31 2.19 15.46
CA GLN A 44 -15.55 1.10 14.87
C GLN A 44 -14.73 0.50 16.02
N ALA A 45 -15.04 -0.74 16.39
CA ALA A 45 -14.24 -1.47 17.36
C ALA A 45 -12.78 -1.51 16.85
N PRO A 46 -11.78 -1.40 17.75
CA PRO A 46 -10.38 -1.54 17.36
C PRO A 46 -10.19 -2.85 16.59
N THR A 47 -9.51 -2.79 15.44
CA THR A 47 -9.14 -4.01 14.71
C THR A 47 -8.31 -4.90 15.65
N PRO A 48 -8.66 -6.18 15.84
CA PRO A 48 -7.88 -7.09 16.67
C PRO A 48 -6.42 -7.12 16.20
N ALA A 49 -5.49 -7.22 17.15
CA ALA A 49 -4.09 -7.46 16.81
C ALA A 49 -3.95 -8.79 16.03
N PRO A 50 -2.99 -8.91 15.10
CA PRO A 50 -2.78 -10.15 14.35
C PRO A 50 -2.52 -11.35 15.28
N ASP A 51 -3.04 -12.53 14.91
CA ASP A 51 -2.79 -13.77 15.65
C ASP A 51 -1.29 -14.14 15.57
N PRO A 52 -0.65 -14.60 16.66
CA PRO A 52 0.74 -15.08 16.63
C PRO A 52 1.03 -16.11 15.52
N SER A 53 0.06 -16.97 15.20
CA SER A 53 0.17 -17.94 14.10
C SER A 53 0.19 -17.25 12.73
N ASP A 54 -0.59 -16.18 12.51
CA ASP A 54 -0.54 -15.38 11.29
C ASP A 54 0.82 -14.67 11.13
N ILE A 55 1.43 -14.21 12.22
CA ILE A 55 2.77 -13.63 12.20
C ILE A 55 3.81 -14.69 11.83
N ALA A 56 3.73 -15.89 12.40
CA ALA A 56 4.61 -17.00 12.04
C ALA A 56 4.41 -17.43 10.58
N ASP A 57 3.18 -17.43 10.08
CA ASP A 57 2.86 -17.67 8.67
C ASP A 57 3.50 -16.59 7.77
N GLY A 58 3.36 -15.32 8.13
CA GLY A 58 3.97 -14.19 7.42
C GLY A 58 5.49 -14.29 7.33
N MET A 59 6.12 -14.74 8.41
CA MET A 59 7.56 -15.00 8.46
C MET A 59 7.97 -16.13 7.50
N ARG A 60 7.24 -17.25 7.48
CA ARG A 60 7.52 -18.35 6.52
C ARG A 60 7.31 -17.91 5.08
N LEU A 61 6.28 -17.11 4.81
CA LEU A 61 6.05 -16.53 3.48
C LEU A 61 7.20 -15.62 3.06
N TYR A 62 7.70 -14.77 3.95
CA TYR A 62 8.84 -13.89 3.70
C TYR A 62 10.14 -14.68 3.41
N GLN A 63 10.41 -15.74 4.18
CA GLN A 63 11.66 -16.49 4.06
C GLN A 63 11.66 -17.52 2.94
N GLN A 64 10.49 -18.07 2.58
CA GLN A 64 10.42 -19.26 1.73
C GLN A 64 9.61 -18.98 0.46
N LYS A 65 8.30 -18.79 0.57
CA LYS A 65 7.41 -18.71 -0.61
C LYS A 65 7.70 -17.46 -1.46
N GLY A 66 7.79 -16.31 -0.81
CA GLY A 66 8.12 -15.05 -1.47
C GLY A 66 9.63 -14.80 -1.60
N ASP A 67 10.45 -15.63 -0.95
CA ASP A 67 11.91 -15.55 -0.87
C ASP A 67 12.45 -14.12 -0.76
N CYS A 68 11.78 -13.30 0.05
CA CYS A 68 12.09 -11.88 0.20
C CYS A 68 13.48 -11.68 0.82
N GLN A 69 13.89 -12.62 1.67
CA GLN A 69 15.19 -12.64 2.31
C GLN A 69 16.37 -12.77 1.32
N ALA A 70 16.14 -13.32 0.12
CA ALA A 70 17.17 -13.45 -0.90
C ALA A 70 17.81 -12.10 -1.21
N CYS A 71 17.01 -11.02 -1.26
CA CYS A 71 17.48 -9.65 -1.46
C CYS A 71 17.53 -8.82 -0.16
N HIS A 72 16.52 -8.94 0.70
CA HIS A 72 16.35 -8.08 1.88
C HIS A 72 17.01 -8.62 3.16
N GLY A 73 17.57 -9.83 3.11
CA GLY A 73 18.12 -10.54 4.27
C GLY A 73 17.04 -11.15 5.16
N TRP A 74 17.39 -12.19 5.92
CA TRP A 74 16.43 -12.85 6.82
C TRP A 74 15.85 -11.89 7.87
N ALA A 75 16.70 -10.97 8.37
CA ALA A 75 16.33 -9.95 9.36
C ALA A 75 15.64 -8.71 8.77
N GLY A 76 15.50 -8.65 7.44
CA GLY A 76 15.02 -7.48 6.71
C GLY A 76 15.98 -6.28 6.77
N ASP A 77 17.26 -6.50 7.06
CA ASP A 77 18.27 -5.46 7.26
C ASP A 77 19.02 -5.06 5.97
N GLY A 78 18.61 -5.61 4.82
CA GLY A 78 19.24 -5.37 3.52
C GLY A 78 20.50 -6.21 3.27
N ARG A 79 20.92 -7.06 4.22
CA ARG A 79 22.04 -8.01 4.02
C ARG A 79 21.51 -9.28 3.36
N LYS A 80 21.53 -9.27 2.04
CA LYS A 80 20.99 -10.32 1.17
C LYS A 80 21.50 -11.73 1.54
N MET A 81 20.62 -12.74 1.40
CA MET A 81 20.97 -14.14 1.64
C MET A 81 21.53 -14.83 0.39
N ASP A 82 21.15 -14.36 -0.80
CA ASP A 82 21.69 -14.87 -2.06
C ASP A 82 22.66 -13.86 -2.68
N SER A 83 23.93 -14.27 -2.81
CA SER A 83 24.99 -13.46 -3.42
C SER A 83 24.69 -13.02 -4.86
N GLN A 84 23.85 -13.77 -5.59
CA GLN A 84 23.51 -13.51 -6.99
C GLN A 84 22.38 -12.50 -7.16
N MET A 85 21.67 -12.16 -6.08
CA MET A 85 20.58 -11.20 -6.10
C MET A 85 21.07 -9.76 -5.93
N PRO A 86 20.34 -8.75 -6.43
CA PRO A 86 20.64 -7.36 -6.12
C PRO A 86 20.42 -7.07 -4.63
N ASP A 87 21.11 -6.06 -4.11
CA ASP A 87 20.94 -5.65 -2.72
C ASP A 87 19.53 -5.07 -2.51
N GLY A 88 18.79 -5.64 -1.56
CA GLY A 88 17.49 -5.14 -1.14
C GLY A 88 17.63 -3.96 -0.19
N SER A 89 16.62 -3.09 -0.15
CA SER A 89 16.57 -2.01 0.85
C SER A 89 16.49 -2.57 2.27
N ASN A 90 17.08 -1.89 3.24
CA ASN A 90 16.86 -2.17 4.66
C ASN A 90 15.40 -1.88 5.05
N LEU A 91 14.62 -2.94 5.25
CA LEU A 91 13.20 -2.87 5.62
C LEU A 91 13.00 -2.41 7.06
N ARG A 92 14.01 -2.54 7.93
CA ARG A 92 13.94 -2.06 9.32
C ARG A 92 13.86 -0.52 9.39
N GLU A 93 14.37 0.14 8.35
CA GLU A 93 14.41 1.60 8.20
C GLU A 93 13.31 2.16 7.29
N THR A 94 12.43 1.30 6.77
CA THR A 94 11.37 1.74 5.87
C THR A 94 10.45 2.75 6.55
N ARG A 95 10.02 3.77 5.79
CA ARG A 95 9.02 4.77 6.19
C ARG A 95 7.67 4.55 5.51
N LEU A 96 7.52 3.43 4.81
CA LEU A 96 6.24 3.06 4.22
C LEU A 96 5.25 2.70 5.34
N ASP A 97 4.04 3.24 5.24
CA ASP A 97 2.92 2.73 6.03
C ASP A 97 2.48 1.35 5.50
N ARG A 98 1.57 0.70 6.25
CA ARG A 98 1.11 -0.65 5.93
C ARG A 98 0.47 -0.76 4.54
N ALA A 99 -0.35 0.21 4.15
CA ALA A 99 -1.01 0.19 2.84
C ALA A 99 0.01 0.30 1.69
N ARG A 100 1.01 1.18 1.84
CA ARG A 100 2.09 1.34 0.87
C ARG A 100 3.00 0.12 0.83
N LEU A 101 3.28 -0.53 1.96
CA LEU A 101 4.06 -1.76 1.99
C LEU A 101 3.32 -2.90 1.27
N ILE A 102 2.03 -3.07 1.54
CA ILE A 102 1.18 -4.05 0.84
C ILE A 102 1.16 -3.78 -0.66
N MET A 103 0.98 -2.52 -1.08
CA MET A 103 1.03 -2.14 -2.50
C MET A 103 2.39 -2.47 -3.12
N THR A 104 3.48 -2.22 -2.38
CA THR A 104 4.86 -2.49 -2.84
C THR A 104 5.10 -3.99 -3.02
N ILE A 105 4.65 -4.83 -2.09
CA ILE A 105 4.77 -6.30 -2.24
C ILE A 105 3.88 -6.78 -3.39
N LYS A 106 2.63 -6.33 -3.43
CA LYS A 106 1.65 -6.70 -4.45
C LYS A 106 2.16 -6.43 -5.87
N CYS A 107 2.67 -5.23 -6.08
CA CYS A 107 2.98 -4.71 -7.41
C CYS A 107 4.47 -4.72 -7.73
N GLY A 108 5.33 -5.09 -6.78
CA GLY A 108 6.76 -4.90 -6.92
C GLY A 108 7.15 -3.43 -7.06
N ARG A 109 8.37 -3.20 -7.52
CA ARG A 109 8.89 -1.86 -7.81
C ARG A 109 9.38 -1.79 -9.26
N PRO A 110 8.59 -1.21 -10.19
CA PRO A 110 8.98 -1.04 -11.58
C PRO A 110 10.35 -0.39 -11.75
N GLY A 111 11.13 -0.89 -12.70
CA GLY A 111 12.49 -0.43 -12.96
C GLY A 111 13.54 -0.88 -11.93
N THR A 112 13.17 -1.77 -11.01
CA THR A 112 14.08 -2.40 -10.04
C THR A 112 14.02 -3.93 -10.15
N GLY A 113 14.84 -4.64 -9.37
CA GLY A 113 14.80 -6.10 -9.29
C GLY A 113 13.66 -6.68 -8.46
N MET A 114 12.85 -5.87 -7.77
CA MET A 114 11.76 -6.38 -6.92
C MET A 114 10.54 -6.77 -7.79
N PRO A 115 10.20 -8.07 -7.89
CA PRO A 115 9.12 -8.56 -8.73
C PRO A 115 7.74 -8.20 -8.17
N ALA A 116 6.71 -8.33 -9.00
CA ALA A 116 5.32 -8.24 -8.55
C ALA A 116 4.84 -9.60 -8.03
N PHE A 117 4.31 -9.67 -6.82
CA PHE A 117 3.86 -10.93 -6.22
C PHE A 117 2.37 -11.23 -6.46
N ASP A 118 1.55 -10.25 -6.85
CA ASP A 118 0.18 -10.52 -7.28
C ASP A 118 0.14 -11.08 -8.70
N LYS A 119 -0.54 -12.21 -8.88
CA LYS A 119 -0.73 -12.85 -10.19
C LYS A 119 -1.36 -11.91 -11.23
N PHE A 120 -2.14 -10.94 -10.78
CA PHE A 120 -2.87 -10.00 -11.62
C PHE A 120 -2.24 -8.59 -11.66
N ALA A 121 -1.01 -8.43 -11.15
CA ALA A 121 -0.32 -7.15 -11.19
C ALA A 121 -0.25 -6.61 -12.64
N TYR A 122 -0.54 -5.31 -12.81
CA TYR A 122 -0.51 -4.60 -14.11
C TYR A 122 -1.49 -5.11 -15.19
N THR A 123 -2.45 -5.98 -14.86
CA THR A 123 -3.47 -6.42 -15.82
C THR A 123 -4.57 -5.37 -16.05
N ASP A 124 -4.94 -4.62 -15.00
CA ASP A 124 -6.15 -3.78 -15.00
C ASP A 124 -5.95 -2.37 -14.44
N GLY A 125 -4.73 -1.97 -14.05
CA GLY A 125 -4.45 -0.66 -13.47
C GLY A 125 -4.38 -0.65 -11.93
N ARG A 126 -4.63 -1.77 -11.25
CA ARG A 126 -4.57 -1.86 -9.77
C ARG A 126 -3.22 -1.50 -9.16
N CYS A 127 -2.15 -1.58 -9.94
CA CYS A 127 -0.78 -1.34 -9.51
C CYS A 127 -0.34 0.06 -9.96
N TYR A 128 -0.34 1.01 -9.02
CA TYR A 128 0.08 2.39 -9.26
C TYR A 128 -0.68 3.12 -10.38
N GLY A 129 -1.88 2.64 -10.76
CA GLY A 129 -2.63 3.17 -11.91
C GLY A 129 -2.08 2.71 -13.28
N MET A 130 -1.14 1.76 -13.30
CA MET A 130 -0.43 1.32 -14.50
C MET A 130 -0.91 -0.05 -14.97
N LYS A 131 -0.89 -0.25 -16.29
CA LYS A 131 -1.03 -1.54 -16.98
C LYS A 131 0.30 -1.98 -17.56
N GLN A 132 0.35 -3.21 -18.08
CA GLN A 132 1.54 -3.79 -18.73
C GLN A 132 2.15 -2.84 -19.77
N ALA A 133 1.31 -2.15 -20.56
CA ALA A 133 1.74 -1.23 -21.61
C ALA A 133 2.42 0.05 -21.07
N ASP A 134 2.21 0.40 -19.80
CA ASP A 134 2.78 1.60 -19.19
C ASP A 134 4.16 1.32 -18.55
N LEU A 135 4.56 0.04 -18.45
CA LEU A 135 5.85 -0.35 -17.90
C LEU A 135 6.99 -0.08 -18.89
N LYS A 136 8.02 0.66 -18.44
CA LYS A 136 9.23 0.91 -19.25
C LYS A 136 10.08 -0.34 -19.49
N SER A 137 9.99 -1.30 -18.57
CA SER A 137 10.66 -2.59 -18.63
C SER A 137 9.73 -3.65 -18.05
N PRO A 138 9.77 -4.90 -18.55
CA PRO A 138 9.04 -5.99 -17.92
C PRO A 138 9.40 -6.13 -16.43
N MET A 139 8.41 -6.52 -15.61
CA MET A 139 8.69 -6.91 -14.23
C MET A 139 9.44 -8.25 -14.23
N PRO A 140 10.41 -8.46 -13.32
CA PRO A 140 10.98 -9.78 -13.10
C PRO A 140 9.92 -10.76 -12.60
N ASP A 141 10.10 -12.04 -12.88
CA ASP A 141 9.24 -13.10 -12.35
C ASP A 141 9.51 -13.30 -10.86
N PRO A 142 8.46 -13.40 -10.01
CA PRO A 142 8.64 -13.75 -8.61
C PRO A 142 8.94 -15.25 -8.46
N PRO A 143 9.59 -15.68 -7.36
CA PRO A 143 9.76 -17.10 -7.05
C PRO A 143 8.42 -17.83 -6.91
N ALA A 144 7.39 -17.13 -6.41
CA ALA A 144 6.00 -17.56 -6.44
C ALA A 144 5.06 -16.36 -6.36
N THR A 145 3.86 -16.49 -6.90
CA THR A 145 2.78 -15.51 -6.65
C THR A 145 2.18 -15.70 -5.26
N LEU A 146 1.79 -14.60 -4.63
CA LEU A 146 1.13 -14.56 -3.32
C LEU A 146 -0.33 -14.14 -3.47
N GLN A 147 -1.21 -14.79 -2.69
CA GLN A 147 -2.59 -14.33 -2.52
C GLN A 147 -2.63 -13.06 -1.68
N GLN A 148 -3.70 -12.26 -1.80
CA GLN A 148 -3.86 -11.01 -1.03
C GLN A 148 -3.69 -11.24 0.48
N ARG A 149 -4.28 -12.31 1.03
CA ARG A 149 -4.11 -12.68 2.46
C ARG A 149 -2.68 -13.01 2.85
N GLU A 150 -1.89 -13.58 1.92
CA GLU A 150 -0.48 -13.91 2.17
C GLU A 150 0.37 -12.64 2.16
N ILE A 151 0.09 -11.70 1.26
CA ILE A 151 0.74 -10.39 1.23
C ILE A 151 0.48 -9.62 2.53
N GLU A 152 -0.77 -9.64 3.01
CA GLU A 152 -1.13 -9.01 4.29
C GLU A 152 -0.40 -9.62 5.47
N ARG A 153 -0.29 -10.96 5.54
CA ARG A 153 0.48 -11.65 6.58
C ARG A 153 1.97 -11.31 6.54
N VAL A 154 2.56 -11.21 5.34
CA VAL A 154 3.95 -10.74 5.21
C VAL A 154 4.08 -9.32 5.75
N ALA A 155 3.15 -8.42 5.42
CA ALA A 155 3.17 -7.07 5.96
C ALA A 155 3.02 -7.05 7.49
N ASP A 156 2.12 -7.85 8.06
CA ASP A 156 1.92 -7.94 9.51
C ASP A 156 3.16 -8.46 10.22
N PHE A 157 3.81 -9.51 9.69
CA PHE A 157 5.10 -9.97 10.16
C PHE A 157 6.15 -8.84 10.12
N LEU A 158 6.25 -8.12 9.00
CA LEU A 158 7.22 -7.04 8.85
C LEU A 158 6.99 -5.94 9.89
N PHE A 159 5.76 -5.47 10.09
CA PHE A 159 5.46 -4.46 11.10
C PHE A 159 5.65 -4.97 12.53
N GLN A 160 5.38 -6.25 12.79
CA GLN A 160 5.52 -6.81 14.12
C GLN A 160 6.98 -7.06 14.52
N LYS A 161 7.83 -7.49 13.58
CA LYS A 161 9.17 -8.04 13.87
C LYS A 161 10.35 -7.32 13.20
N VAL A 162 10.10 -6.48 12.20
CA VAL A 162 11.17 -5.92 11.33
C VAL A 162 11.16 -4.39 11.30
N VAL A 163 10.08 -3.79 10.80
CA VAL A 163 9.94 -2.36 10.56
C VAL A 163 10.02 -1.58 11.87
N GLY A 164 10.87 -0.55 11.91
CA GLY A 164 10.99 0.35 13.07
C GLY A 164 11.66 -0.26 14.30
N LYS A 165 12.16 -1.50 14.22
CA LYS A 165 12.83 -2.19 15.34
C LYS A 165 14.31 -1.80 15.49
N GLY A 166 14.81 -0.82 14.73
CA GLY A 166 16.22 -0.38 14.73
C GLY A 166 17.19 -1.49 14.31
N PRO A 167 18.51 -1.31 14.44
CA PRO A 167 19.48 -2.36 14.12
C PRO A 167 19.24 -3.65 14.92
N MET A 168 19.58 -4.79 14.31
CA MET A 168 19.48 -6.09 14.98
C MET A 168 20.51 -6.21 16.11
N ASP A 169 20.09 -6.76 17.24
CA ASP A 169 20.94 -7.17 18.36
C ASP A 169 20.46 -8.54 18.86
N ARG A 170 21.14 -9.09 19.88
CA ARG A 170 20.83 -10.43 20.40
C ARG A 170 19.41 -10.53 20.95
N ALA A 171 18.95 -9.52 21.68
CA ALA A 171 17.61 -9.52 22.26
C ALA A 171 16.51 -9.48 21.19
N LYS A 172 16.67 -8.62 20.18
CA LYS A 172 15.75 -8.53 19.04
C LYS A 172 15.78 -9.77 18.18
N CYS A 173 16.93 -10.45 18.07
CA CYS A 173 17.02 -11.73 17.39
C CYS A 173 16.20 -12.80 18.11
N ILE A 174 16.31 -12.90 19.44
CA ILE A 174 15.49 -13.82 20.24
C ILE A 174 14.01 -13.49 20.10
N GLU A 175 13.63 -12.20 20.13
CA GLU A 175 12.23 -11.77 19.88
C GLU A 175 11.75 -12.16 18.47
N TYR A 176 12.60 -12.03 17.46
CA TYR A 176 12.29 -12.37 16.07
C TYR A 176 11.98 -13.86 15.91
N TRP A 177 12.81 -14.74 16.47
CA TRP A 177 12.65 -16.19 16.37
C TRP A 177 11.70 -16.79 17.42
N GLY A 178 11.42 -16.07 18.50
CA GLY A 178 10.65 -16.56 19.66
C GLY A 178 11.47 -17.46 20.60
N SER A 179 12.75 -17.69 20.27
CA SER A 179 13.70 -18.47 21.06
C SER A 179 15.13 -18.07 20.69
N GLU A 180 16.09 -18.47 21.51
CA GLU A 180 17.49 -18.33 21.15
C GLU A 180 17.87 -19.38 20.11
N VAL A 181 18.31 -18.92 18.93
CA VAL A 181 18.80 -19.74 17.83
C VAL A 181 20.27 -19.43 17.54
N GLU A 182 20.94 -20.27 16.76
CA GLU A 182 22.37 -20.11 16.45
C GLU A 182 22.69 -18.72 15.86
N ALA A 183 21.85 -18.23 14.93
CA ALA A 183 22.00 -16.91 14.33
C ALA A 183 22.02 -15.75 15.36
N CYS A 184 21.41 -15.94 16.53
CA CYS A 184 21.42 -14.91 17.58
C CYS A 184 22.78 -14.76 18.27
N ARG A 185 23.66 -15.77 18.18
CA ARG A 185 25.00 -15.73 18.79
C ARG A 185 25.97 -14.82 18.05
N GLU A 186 25.65 -14.47 16.81
CA GLU A 186 26.43 -13.51 16.01
C GLU A 186 26.30 -12.07 16.54
N PHE A 187 25.24 -11.80 17.31
CA PHE A 187 25.02 -10.51 17.95
C PHE A 187 25.52 -10.59 19.40
N LYS A 188 26.44 -9.69 19.75
CA LYS A 188 26.98 -9.55 21.12
C LYS A 188 25.94 -8.97 22.07
#